data_AF-A0A924YP72-F1
#
_entry.id   AF-A0A924YP72-F1
#
_cell.length_a   1.000
_cell.length_b   1.000
_cell.length_c   1.000
_cell.angle_alpha   90.00
_cell.angle_beta   90.00
_cell.angle_gamma   90.00
#
_symmetry.space_group_name_H-M   'P 1'
#
loop_
_entity.id
_entity.type
_entity.pdbx_description
1 polymer ?
#
loop_
_entity_poly.entity_id
_entity_poly.type
_entity_poly.pdbx_seq_one_letter_code
_entity_poly.pdbx_strand_id
1 'polypeptide(L)'
;MKKTAAGLDGLIVGETAISTLDHGLHLRGFAIEDLVHQATYSEVAYLLLHGELPSQELLADFRAILAEAAEVPPAILQLLNELPLHVAPMDALRTAISALAHFDEQPNETDDTASLSKAIRLLGQVPVLIAARHRLTRGLELIESDPELSFSGNLLALLTGRVPTAQYEQALDQSLICYADLEFNTSTFTARIVASTGSDLHSAVTAAVGALKGPLHGGANEDVLDVLLAVDSPSQADKFVRNAVAKKRRLAGFGHRVYRDRPDPRAVVLKDICRELATTDEQRRLEEIAEAIEAAMWSHKQLRPNVDWPIARLYRVLGIDAELFTPLFVVARVSGWSAHILEQQRDNRLIAPRANYTGPPPRAFVPLCERG
;
A
#
# COMPACT_ATOMS: atom_id res chain seq x y z
N MET A 1 -23.61 -29.53 -10.13
CA MET A 1 -22.34 -28.80 -10.31
C MET A 1 -21.85 -28.32 -8.96
N LYS A 2 -20.56 -28.51 -8.62
CA LYS A 2 -19.99 -27.85 -7.44
C LYS A 2 -19.98 -26.34 -7.70
N LYS A 3 -20.57 -25.55 -6.80
CA LYS A 3 -20.55 -24.08 -6.91
C LYS A 3 -19.12 -23.61 -6.64
N THR A 4 -18.47 -22.99 -7.62
CA THR A 4 -17.14 -22.40 -7.46
C THR A 4 -17.28 -21.02 -6.82
N ALA A 5 -16.54 -20.75 -5.75
CA ALA A 5 -16.43 -19.42 -5.16
C ALA A 5 -15.39 -18.59 -5.93
N ALA A 6 -15.73 -18.19 -7.16
CA ALA A 6 -14.84 -17.39 -7.99
C ALA A 6 -14.49 -16.08 -7.28
N GLY A 7 -13.19 -15.76 -7.21
CA GLY A 7 -12.69 -14.55 -6.54
C GLY A 7 -12.86 -14.51 -5.02
N LEU A 8 -13.42 -15.57 -4.40
CA LEU A 8 -13.80 -15.60 -2.97
C LEU A 8 -14.79 -14.48 -2.58
N ASP A 9 -15.57 -14.02 -3.56
CA ASP A 9 -16.45 -12.87 -3.41
C ASP A 9 -17.56 -13.10 -2.37
N GLY A 10 -17.59 -12.24 -1.35
CA GLY A 10 -18.59 -12.31 -0.28
C GLY A 10 -18.41 -13.48 0.68
N LEU A 11 -17.27 -14.19 0.62
CA LEU A 11 -16.93 -15.22 1.60
C LEU A 11 -16.15 -14.61 2.76
N ILE A 12 -16.57 -14.93 3.99
CA ILE A 12 -15.75 -14.73 5.19
C ILE A 12 -14.77 -15.89 5.25
N VAL A 13 -13.47 -15.60 5.04
CA VAL A 13 -12.40 -16.61 4.94
C VAL A 13 -11.48 -16.64 6.17
N GLY A 14 -11.78 -15.83 7.18
CA GLY A 14 -11.10 -15.78 8.47
C GLY A 14 -11.73 -14.73 9.38
N GLU A 15 -11.33 -14.73 10.64
CA GLU A 15 -11.68 -13.70 11.61
C GLU A 15 -10.53 -12.68 11.70
N THR A 16 -10.87 -11.43 12.01
CA THR A 16 -9.86 -10.40 12.28
C THR A 16 -10.38 -9.39 13.29
N ALA A 17 -9.48 -8.92 14.15
CA ALA A 17 -9.70 -7.82 15.08
C ALA A 17 -8.96 -6.55 14.66
N ILE A 18 -8.40 -6.49 13.44
CA ILE A 18 -7.51 -5.41 12.99
C ILE A 18 -8.30 -4.27 12.34
N SER A 19 -9.16 -4.59 11.38
CA SER A 19 -10.03 -3.61 10.73
C SER A 19 -11.39 -4.19 10.37
N THR A 20 -12.39 -3.32 10.22
CA THR A 20 -13.73 -3.67 9.75
C THR A 20 -14.26 -2.61 8.77
N LEU A 21 -15.12 -3.04 7.86
CA LEU A 21 -15.84 -2.20 6.90
C LEU A 21 -17.35 -2.13 7.17
N ASP A 22 -17.88 -2.86 8.15
CA ASP A 22 -19.33 -3.01 8.38
C ASP A 22 -20.01 -1.67 8.72
N HIS A 23 -19.36 -0.85 9.54
CA HIS A 23 -19.87 0.45 9.97
C HIS A 23 -19.07 1.63 9.39
N GLY A 24 -18.38 1.41 8.28
CA GLY A 24 -17.31 2.30 7.79
C GLY A 24 -15.95 1.70 8.10
N LEU A 25 -14.86 2.30 7.62
CA LEU A 25 -13.52 1.78 7.88
C LEU A 25 -13.10 2.14 9.29
N HIS A 26 -12.94 1.11 10.13
CA HIS A 26 -12.38 1.25 11.46
C HIS A 26 -11.10 0.43 11.58
N LEU A 27 -10.08 0.99 12.24
CA LEU A 27 -8.85 0.29 12.61
C LEU A 27 -8.88 0.09 14.12
N ARG A 28 -8.89 -1.16 14.59
CA ARG A 28 -8.99 -1.52 16.02
C ARG A 28 -10.15 -0.80 16.76
N GLY A 29 -11.26 -0.57 16.06
CA GLY A 29 -12.44 0.11 16.60
C GLY A 29 -12.45 1.64 16.46
N PHE A 30 -11.37 2.27 15.99
CA PHE A 30 -11.33 3.71 15.74
C PHE A 30 -11.68 4.03 14.28
N ALA A 31 -12.55 5.01 14.04
CA ALA A 31 -12.92 5.44 12.70
C ALA A 31 -11.69 6.00 11.96
N ILE A 32 -11.56 5.69 10.67
CA ILE A 32 -10.40 6.14 9.88
C ILE A 32 -10.32 7.66 9.81
N GLU A 33 -11.46 8.35 9.78
CA GLU A 33 -11.54 9.80 9.77
C GLU A 33 -10.90 10.41 11.03
N ASP A 34 -11.19 9.85 12.20
CA ASP A 34 -10.61 10.32 13.48
C ASP A 34 -9.10 10.15 13.49
N LEU A 35 -8.61 8.98 13.06
CA LEU A 35 -7.18 8.68 12.99
C LEU A 35 -6.46 9.62 12.01
N VAL A 36 -7.04 9.88 10.84
CA VAL A 36 -6.46 10.79 9.84
C VAL A 36 -6.41 12.22 10.36
N HIS A 37 -7.39 12.67 11.15
CA HIS A 37 -7.39 14.04 11.66
C HIS A 37 -6.55 14.25 12.92
N GLN A 38 -6.36 13.21 13.74
CA GLN A 38 -5.87 13.38 15.12
C GLN A 38 -4.62 12.56 15.46
N ALA A 39 -4.18 11.64 14.59
CA ALA A 39 -3.03 10.79 14.84
C ALA A 39 -1.93 10.95 13.77
N THR A 40 -0.71 10.56 14.16
CA THR A 40 0.42 10.33 13.25
C THR A 40 0.43 8.89 12.74
N TYR A 41 1.12 8.62 11.64
CA TYR A 41 1.26 7.25 11.14
C TYR A 41 1.97 6.34 12.15
N SER A 42 2.91 6.87 12.95
CA SER A 42 3.56 6.09 14.01
C SER A 42 2.59 5.60 15.07
N GLU A 43 1.60 6.41 15.46
CA GLU A 43 0.54 5.99 16.40
C GLU A 43 -0.34 4.89 15.80
N VAL A 44 -0.71 5.02 14.53
CA VAL A 44 -1.54 4.02 13.83
C VAL A 44 -0.76 2.72 13.59
N ALA A 45 0.53 2.79 13.22
CA ALA A 45 1.37 1.61 13.09
C ALA A 45 1.52 0.88 14.42
N TYR A 46 1.70 1.63 15.53
CA TYR A 46 1.70 1.06 16.88
C TYR A 46 0.36 0.39 17.20
N LEU A 47 -0.76 1.09 16.97
CA LEU A 47 -2.12 0.55 17.17
C LEU A 47 -2.34 -0.77 16.44
N LEU A 48 -1.92 -0.87 15.18
CA LEU A 48 -2.10 -2.09 14.39
C LEU A 48 -1.27 -3.26 14.95
N LEU A 49 -0.01 -3.02 15.30
CA LEU A 49 0.92 -4.04 15.79
C LEU A 49 0.65 -4.48 17.24
N HIS A 50 0.31 -3.53 18.12
CA HIS A 50 0.15 -3.76 19.55
C HIS A 50 -1.31 -3.90 20.00
N GLY A 51 -2.27 -3.46 19.19
CA GLY A 51 -3.70 -3.59 19.45
C GLY A 51 -4.35 -2.42 20.17
N GLU A 52 -3.57 -1.50 20.72
CA GLU A 52 -4.01 -0.33 21.49
C GLU A 52 -3.20 0.92 21.09
N LEU A 53 -3.75 2.12 21.28
CA LEU A 53 -3.01 3.37 21.06
C LEU A 53 -1.89 3.54 22.10
N PRO A 54 -0.72 4.06 21.72
CA PRO A 54 0.38 4.25 22.65
C PRO A 54 0.14 5.43 23.61
N SER A 55 0.72 5.36 24.82
CA SER A 55 0.97 6.55 25.62
C SER A 55 2.10 7.40 25.00
N GLN A 56 2.31 8.62 25.49
CA GLN A 56 3.41 9.47 25.01
C GLN A 56 4.79 8.81 25.20
N GLU A 57 5.00 8.11 26.32
CA GLU A 57 6.25 7.38 26.60
C GLU A 57 6.42 6.21 25.61
N LEU A 58 5.38 5.40 25.43
CA LEU A 58 5.41 4.26 24.50
C LEU A 58 5.62 4.70 23.05
N LEU A 59 5.04 5.83 22.65
CA LEU A 59 5.23 6.39 21.31
C LEU A 59 6.65 6.90 21.10
N ALA A 60 7.25 7.54 22.10
CA ALA A 60 8.63 7.99 22.05
C ALA A 60 9.60 6.80 21.91
N ASP A 61 9.41 5.76 22.72
CA ASP A 61 10.19 4.52 22.63
C ASP A 61 10.02 3.86 21.26
N PHE A 62 8.78 3.75 20.78
CA PHE A 62 8.50 3.17 19.46
C PHE A 62 9.18 3.94 18.32
N ARG A 63 9.18 5.27 18.39
CA ARG A 63 9.88 6.11 17.40
C ARG A 63 11.40 5.91 17.44
N ALA A 64 12.00 5.82 18.62
CA ALA A 64 13.42 5.54 18.77
C ALA A 64 13.78 4.17 18.16
N ILE A 65 12.97 3.15 18.42
CA ILE A 65 13.17 1.81 17.85
C ILE A 65 12.99 1.84 16.32
N LEU A 66 12.01 2.59 15.79
CA LEU A 66 11.82 2.73 14.35
C LEU A 66 13.01 3.44 13.67
N ALA A 67 13.60 4.45 14.34
CA ALA A 67 14.77 5.15 13.84
C ALA A 67 16.00 4.23 13.79
N GLU A 68 16.24 3.44 14.84
CA GLU A 68 17.30 2.42 14.85
C GLU A 68 17.05 1.34 13.79
N ALA A 69 15.81 0.88 13.67
CA ALA A 69 15.38 -0.08 12.66
C ALA A 69 15.58 0.41 11.22
N ALA A 70 15.72 1.72 10.97
CA ALA A 70 15.95 2.25 9.63
C ALA A 70 17.34 1.91 9.06
N GLU A 71 18.26 1.38 9.87
CA GLU A 71 19.55 0.92 9.38
C GLU A 71 19.38 -0.24 8.38
N VAL A 72 19.97 -0.07 7.20
CA VAL A 72 19.96 -1.07 6.12
C VAL A 72 21.38 -1.62 5.93
N PRO A 73 21.57 -2.96 5.93
CA PRO A 73 22.89 -3.54 5.71
C PRO A 73 23.53 -3.04 4.39
N PRO A 74 24.84 -2.71 4.37
CA PRO A 74 25.51 -2.20 3.16
C PRO A 74 25.37 -3.12 1.95
N ALA A 75 25.34 -4.44 2.16
CA ALA A 75 25.13 -5.43 1.11
C ALA A 75 23.76 -5.29 0.40
N ILE A 76 22.73 -4.82 1.10
CA ILE A 76 21.40 -4.57 0.51
C ILE A 76 21.42 -3.29 -0.33
N LEU A 77 22.10 -2.24 0.12
CA LEU A 77 22.30 -1.03 -0.67
C LEU A 77 23.11 -1.31 -1.95
N GLN A 78 24.15 -2.15 -1.84
CA GLN A 78 24.91 -2.62 -2.99
C GLN A 78 24.03 -3.44 -3.96
N LEU A 79 23.23 -4.38 -3.44
CA LEU A 79 22.29 -5.15 -4.25
C LEU A 79 21.34 -4.22 -5.02
N LEU A 80 20.77 -3.20 -4.36
CA LEU A 80 19.89 -2.22 -5.01
C LEU A 80 20.60 -1.42 -6.11
N ASN A 81 21.89 -1.13 -5.95
CA ASN A 81 22.71 -0.45 -6.95
C ASN A 81 23.03 -1.35 -8.15
N GLU A 82 23.25 -2.65 -7.93
CA GLU A 82 23.59 -3.62 -8.97
C GLU A 82 22.39 -4.05 -9.83
N LEU A 83 21.16 -3.86 -9.33
CA LEU A 83 19.95 -4.13 -10.12
C LEU A 83 19.91 -3.24 -11.38
N PRO A 84 19.64 -3.81 -12.58
CA PRO A 84 19.54 -3.04 -13.81
C PRO A 84 18.57 -1.85 -13.69
N LEU A 85 18.89 -0.72 -14.32
CA LEU A 85 18.09 0.51 -14.20
C LEU A 85 16.62 0.38 -14.62
N HIS A 86 16.32 -0.54 -15.54
CA HIS A 86 14.95 -0.79 -16.01
C HIS A 86 14.09 -1.62 -15.05
N VAL A 87 14.65 -2.12 -13.94
CA VAL A 87 13.89 -2.85 -12.92
C VAL A 87 13.00 -1.86 -12.18
N ALA A 88 11.68 -2.10 -12.24
CA ALA A 88 10.66 -1.25 -11.63
C ALA A 88 10.83 -1.17 -10.09
N PRO A 89 10.44 -0.04 -9.46
CA PRO A 89 10.59 0.15 -8.01
C PRO A 89 10.00 -0.98 -7.16
N MET A 90 8.80 -1.47 -7.50
CA MET A 90 8.15 -2.57 -6.79
C MET A 90 8.93 -3.90 -6.88
N ASP A 91 9.61 -4.18 -8.00
CA ASP A 91 10.44 -5.39 -8.14
C ASP A 91 11.73 -5.28 -7.35
N ALA A 92 12.37 -4.11 -7.36
CA ALA A 92 13.55 -3.84 -6.57
C ALA A 92 13.25 -3.96 -5.07
N LEU A 93 12.13 -3.37 -4.62
CA LEU A 93 11.67 -3.45 -3.24
C LEU A 93 11.37 -4.90 -2.81
N ARG A 94 10.61 -5.65 -3.61
CA ARG A 94 10.35 -7.08 -3.33
C ARG A 94 11.66 -7.88 -3.17
N THR A 95 12.63 -7.61 -4.04
CA THR A 95 13.94 -8.28 -4.02
C THR A 95 14.72 -7.93 -2.75
N ALA A 96 14.75 -6.64 -2.38
CA ALA A 96 15.44 -6.18 -1.18
C ALA A 96 14.80 -6.71 0.11
N ILE A 97 13.47 -6.74 0.22
CA ILE A 97 12.77 -7.34 1.39
C ILE A 97 13.10 -8.83 1.51
N SER A 98 13.11 -9.56 0.40
CA SER A 98 13.50 -10.98 0.40
C SER A 98 14.96 -11.17 0.82
N ALA A 99 15.86 -10.27 0.42
CA ALA A 99 17.26 -10.33 0.78
C ALA A 99 17.49 -9.98 2.27
N LEU A 100 16.76 -8.99 2.81
CA LEU A 100 16.83 -8.56 4.22
C LEU A 100 16.60 -9.71 5.21
N ALA A 101 15.77 -10.69 4.85
CA ALA A 101 15.52 -11.87 5.68
C ALA A 101 16.82 -12.60 6.08
N HIS A 102 17.86 -12.58 5.25
CA HIS A 102 19.14 -13.25 5.52
C HIS A 102 20.05 -12.48 6.49
N PHE A 103 19.69 -11.23 6.82
CA PHE A 103 20.39 -10.38 7.79
C PHE A 103 19.66 -10.32 9.12
N ASP A 104 18.54 -11.04 9.25
CA ASP A 104 17.82 -11.20 10.50
C ASP A 104 18.50 -12.28 11.35
N GLU A 105 18.63 -12.06 12.66
CA GLU A 105 19.21 -13.05 13.58
C GLU A 105 18.27 -14.24 13.81
N GLN A 106 16.96 -14.05 13.62
CA GLN A 106 15.91 -15.04 13.87
C GLN A 106 14.98 -15.14 12.66
N PRO A 107 15.50 -15.48 11.46
CA PRO A 107 14.75 -15.35 10.21
C PRO A 107 13.52 -16.26 10.19
N ASN A 108 13.65 -17.49 10.70
CA ASN A 108 12.60 -18.51 10.66
C ASN A 108 11.70 -18.54 11.91
N GLU A 109 12.03 -17.81 12.97
CA GLU A 109 11.22 -17.83 14.20
C GLU A 109 9.89 -17.09 13.98
N THR A 110 8.77 -17.69 14.37
CA THR A 110 7.44 -17.12 14.13
C THR A 110 6.64 -16.91 15.41
N ASP A 111 7.30 -16.90 16.57
CA ASP A 111 6.65 -16.46 17.81
C ASP A 111 6.36 -14.96 17.77
N ASP A 112 5.44 -14.53 18.63
CA ASP A 112 4.96 -13.16 18.70
C ASP A 112 6.09 -12.12 18.83
N THR A 113 7.12 -12.41 19.62
CA THR A 113 8.21 -11.46 19.87
C THR A 113 9.10 -11.34 18.63
N ALA A 114 9.49 -12.47 18.05
CA ALA A 114 10.34 -12.49 16.86
C ALA A 114 9.63 -11.86 15.66
N SER A 115 8.35 -12.19 15.42
CA SER A 115 7.56 -11.63 14.33
C SER A 115 7.30 -10.13 14.50
N LEU A 116 7.01 -9.67 15.72
CA LEU A 116 6.85 -8.24 16.00
C LEU A 116 8.16 -7.47 15.76
N SER A 117 9.29 -7.99 16.25
CA SER A 117 10.60 -7.38 16.03
C SER A 117 10.93 -7.26 14.54
N LYS A 118 10.64 -8.30 13.75
CA LYS A 118 10.77 -8.27 12.28
C LYS A 118 9.85 -7.26 11.62
N ALA A 119 8.63 -7.10 12.11
CA ALA A 119 7.68 -6.13 11.57
C ALA A 119 8.17 -4.70 11.77
N ILE A 120 8.71 -4.40 12.95
CA ILE A 120 9.28 -3.09 13.28
C ILE A 120 10.53 -2.82 12.44
N ARG A 121 11.42 -3.81 12.27
CA ARG A 121 12.55 -3.71 11.33
C ARG A 121 12.10 -3.35 9.92
N LEU A 122 11.14 -4.09 9.36
CA LEU A 122 10.63 -3.80 8.02
C LEU A 122 9.95 -2.42 7.91
N LEU A 123 9.24 -1.97 8.95
CA LEU A 123 8.67 -0.62 8.97
C LEU A 123 9.75 0.47 8.88
N GLY A 124 10.89 0.31 9.57
CA GLY A 124 12.01 1.23 9.49
C GLY A 124 12.77 1.16 8.16
N GLN A 125 13.03 -0.05 7.66
CA GLN A 125 13.89 -0.29 6.50
C GLN A 125 13.22 0.02 5.15
N VAL A 126 11.92 -0.29 5.00
CA VAL A 126 11.21 -0.13 3.71
C VAL A 126 11.27 1.31 3.16
N PRO A 127 11.05 2.37 3.96
CA PRO A 127 11.31 3.76 3.55
C PRO A 127 12.69 3.97 2.93
N VAL A 128 13.73 3.47 3.59
CA VAL A 128 15.13 3.62 3.16
C VAL A 128 15.40 2.85 1.88
N LEU A 129 14.87 1.63 1.73
CA LEU A 129 15.02 0.83 0.50
C LEU A 129 14.42 1.54 -0.73
N ILE A 130 13.22 2.11 -0.57
CA ILE A 130 12.52 2.82 -1.65
C ILE A 130 13.31 4.07 -2.03
N ALA A 131 13.68 4.89 -1.05
CA ALA A 131 14.44 6.11 -1.28
C ALA A 131 15.82 5.81 -1.88
N ALA A 132 16.54 4.83 -1.36
CA ALA A 132 17.85 4.45 -1.86
C ALA A 132 17.78 4.04 -3.34
N ARG A 133 16.85 3.15 -3.70
CA ARG A 133 16.69 2.72 -5.09
C ARG A 133 16.33 3.90 -6.00
N HIS A 134 15.41 4.76 -5.57
CA HIS A 134 15.00 5.93 -6.33
C HIS A 134 16.16 6.88 -6.62
N ARG A 135 17.01 7.12 -5.62
CA ARG A 135 18.17 8.01 -5.73
C ARG A 135 19.29 7.40 -6.57
N LEU A 136 19.61 6.13 -6.36
CA LEU A 136 20.62 5.39 -7.14
C LEU A 136 20.29 5.37 -8.63
N THR A 137 19.03 5.13 -9.00
CA THR A 137 18.60 5.12 -10.42
C THR A 137 18.69 6.50 -11.10
N ARG A 138 18.80 7.58 -10.32
CA ARG A 138 18.98 8.97 -10.79
C ARG A 138 20.41 9.49 -10.63
N GLY A 139 21.33 8.67 -10.13
CA GLY A 139 22.70 9.11 -9.83
C GLY A 139 22.77 10.15 -8.71
N LEU A 140 21.77 10.17 -7.81
CA LEU A 140 21.75 11.04 -6.64
C LEU A 140 22.45 10.33 -5.47
N GLU A 141 23.14 11.10 -4.62
CA GLU A 141 23.77 10.59 -3.39
C GLU A 141 22.72 10.02 -2.43
N LEU A 142 23.02 8.93 -1.72
CA LEU A 142 22.13 8.42 -0.68
C LEU A 142 22.00 9.43 0.47
N ILE A 143 20.83 9.46 1.10
CA ILE A 143 20.57 10.28 2.29
C ILE A 143 20.42 9.31 3.47
N GLU A 144 21.08 9.62 4.57
CA GLU A 144 20.93 8.88 5.83
C GLU A 144 19.62 9.27 6.52
N SER A 145 19.00 8.33 7.21
CA SER A 145 17.81 8.60 8.02
C SER A 145 18.15 9.56 9.15
N ASP A 146 17.30 10.57 9.35
CA ASP A 146 17.43 11.52 10.46
C ASP A 146 16.53 11.06 11.63
N PRO A 147 17.10 10.64 12.77
CA PRO A 147 16.34 10.16 13.92
C PRO A 147 15.55 11.26 14.64
N GLU A 148 15.86 12.54 14.38
CA GLU A 148 15.14 13.68 14.98
C GLU A 148 13.86 14.04 14.21
N LEU A 149 13.72 13.56 12.97
CA LEU A 149 12.50 13.73 12.19
C LEU A 149 11.46 12.66 12.57
N SER A 150 10.17 13.00 12.41
CA SER A 150 9.13 11.98 12.50
C SER A 150 9.26 10.95 11.38
N PHE A 151 8.55 9.83 11.50
CA PHE A 151 8.53 8.81 10.45
C PHE A 151 8.20 9.38 9.06
N SER A 152 7.14 10.17 8.96
CA SER A 152 6.72 10.80 7.72
C SER A 152 7.67 11.92 7.30
N GLY A 153 8.21 12.69 8.25
CA GLY A 153 9.20 13.74 7.99
C GLY A 153 10.48 13.17 7.36
N ASN A 154 11.03 12.11 7.97
CA ASN A 154 12.19 11.39 7.49
C ASN A 154 11.93 10.76 6.12
N LEU A 155 10.80 10.07 5.94
CA LEU A 155 10.42 9.48 4.65
C LEU A 155 10.39 10.55 3.54
N LEU A 156 9.74 11.68 3.77
CA LEU A 156 9.65 12.73 2.75
C LEU A 156 11.02 13.36 2.46
N ALA A 157 11.87 13.51 3.47
CA ALA A 157 13.24 13.99 3.31
C ALA A 157 14.10 13.01 2.49
N LEU A 158 14.01 11.71 2.76
CA LEU A 158 14.70 10.67 2.01
C LEU A 158 14.30 10.66 0.53
N LEU A 159 13.00 10.82 0.24
CA LEU A 159 12.49 10.81 -1.13
C LEU A 159 12.84 12.09 -1.91
N THR A 160 12.68 13.26 -1.29
CA THR A 160 12.78 14.57 -1.98
C THR A 160 14.13 15.25 -1.83
N GLY A 161 14.95 14.80 -0.88
CA GLY A 161 16.20 15.46 -0.48
C GLY A 161 16.04 16.77 0.26
N ARG A 162 14.85 17.04 0.84
CA ARG A 162 14.55 18.27 1.57
C ARG A 162 13.78 17.97 2.84
N VAL A 163 14.16 18.62 3.95
CA VAL A 163 13.37 18.58 5.18
C VAL A 163 11.99 19.18 4.90
N PRO A 164 10.89 18.44 5.13
CA PRO A 164 9.56 18.94 4.81
C PRO A 164 9.08 19.98 5.81
N THR A 165 8.07 20.75 5.42
CA THR A 165 7.32 21.59 6.37
C THR A 165 6.41 20.70 7.23
N ALA A 166 6.03 21.18 8.42
CA ALA A 166 5.08 20.46 9.28
C ALA A 166 3.75 20.12 8.56
N GLN A 167 3.29 21.01 7.66
CA GLN A 167 2.08 20.78 6.88
C GLN A 167 2.24 19.62 5.88
N TYR A 168 3.41 19.49 5.25
CA TYR A 168 3.70 18.42 4.29
C TYR A 168 3.94 17.09 4.99
N GLU A 169 4.57 17.13 6.16
CA GLU A 169 4.73 15.97 7.03
C GLU A 169 3.37 15.42 7.49
N GLN A 170 2.49 16.29 8.01
CA GLN A 170 1.14 15.92 8.42
C GLN A 170 0.34 15.34 7.25
N ALA A 171 0.43 15.95 6.07
CA ALA A 171 -0.24 15.46 4.87
C ALA A 171 0.24 14.05 4.46
N LEU A 172 1.54 13.78 4.59
CA LEU A 172 2.08 12.45 4.32
C LEU A 172 1.58 11.44 5.35
N ASP A 173 1.59 11.77 6.65
CA ASP A 173 1.01 10.93 7.72
C ASP A 173 -0.43 10.53 7.38
N GLN A 174 -1.25 11.51 7.00
CA GLN A 174 -2.66 11.30 6.64
C GLN A 174 -2.83 10.31 5.48
N SER A 175 -1.97 10.42 4.46
CA SER A 175 -1.97 9.49 3.33
C SER A 175 -1.56 8.07 3.74
N LEU A 176 -0.57 7.93 4.63
CA LEU A 176 -0.08 6.64 5.09
C LEU A 176 -1.14 5.96 5.98
N ILE A 177 -1.81 6.71 6.86
CA ILE A 177 -2.93 6.23 7.67
C ILE A 177 -4.05 5.68 6.77
N CYS A 178 -4.43 6.41 5.71
CA CYS A 178 -5.45 5.96 4.77
C CYS A 178 -5.09 4.63 4.05
N TYR A 179 -3.80 4.33 3.95
CA TYR A 179 -3.31 3.07 3.40
C TYR A 179 -2.89 2.04 4.45
N ALA A 180 -2.98 2.30 5.75
CA ALA A 180 -2.41 1.43 6.76
C ALA A 180 -2.99 0.00 6.74
N ASP A 181 -4.32 -0.14 6.65
CA ASP A 181 -4.98 -1.44 6.47
C ASP A 181 -6.35 -1.33 5.75
N LEU A 182 -6.82 -2.45 5.18
CA LEU A 182 -8.14 -2.57 4.57
C LEU A 182 -8.58 -4.05 4.48
N GLU A 183 -8.86 -4.67 5.63
CA GLU A 183 -9.24 -6.08 5.80
C GLU A 183 -8.43 -7.05 4.90
N PHE A 184 -9.05 -8.13 4.41
CA PHE A 184 -8.44 -9.17 3.58
C PHE A 184 -8.47 -8.79 2.10
N ASN A 185 -7.96 -7.59 1.78
CA ASN A 185 -7.60 -7.27 0.40
C ASN A 185 -6.54 -8.27 -0.13
N THR A 186 -6.33 -8.30 -1.46
CA THR A 186 -5.54 -9.34 -2.13
C THR A 186 -4.14 -9.53 -1.55
N SER A 187 -3.41 -8.46 -1.23
CA SER A 187 -2.05 -8.56 -0.68
C SER A 187 -2.06 -8.98 0.79
N THR A 188 -2.99 -8.48 1.60
CA THR A 188 -3.19 -8.96 2.98
C THR A 188 -3.53 -10.44 3.00
N PHE A 189 -4.49 -10.88 2.19
CA PHE A 189 -4.86 -12.30 2.14
C PHE A 189 -3.71 -13.19 1.64
N THR A 190 -2.89 -12.69 0.71
CA THR A 190 -1.66 -13.37 0.27
C THR A 190 -0.66 -13.52 1.41
N ALA A 191 -0.41 -12.46 2.19
CA ALA A 191 0.44 -12.54 3.38
C ALA A 191 -0.07 -13.60 4.36
N ARG A 192 -1.38 -13.64 4.62
CA ARG A 192 -2.00 -14.64 5.50
C ARG A 192 -1.87 -16.07 4.96
N ILE A 193 -2.01 -16.28 3.64
CA ILE A 193 -1.78 -17.60 3.04
C ILE A 193 -0.36 -18.09 3.34
N VAL A 194 0.65 -17.24 3.12
CA VAL A 194 2.05 -17.59 3.37
C VAL A 194 2.31 -17.81 4.86
N ALA A 195 1.81 -16.93 5.72
CA ALA A 195 1.91 -17.12 7.16
C ALA A 195 1.24 -18.44 7.62
N SER A 196 0.13 -18.84 6.98
CA SER A 196 -0.60 -20.05 7.36
C SER A 196 0.19 -21.35 7.19
N THR A 197 1.25 -21.33 6.35
CA THR A 197 2.14 -22.47 6.17
C THR A 197 3.22 -22.58 7.25
N GLY A 198 3.27 -21.63 8.20
CA GLY A 198 4.37 -21.49 9.16
C GLY A 198 5.60 -20.80 8.58
N SER A 199 5.46 -20.07 7.46
CA SER A 199 6.55 -19.28 6.89
C SER A 199 6.79 -17.99 7.69
N ASP A 200 7.99 -17.45 7.58
CA ASP A 200 8.40 -16.22 8.25
C ASP A 200 7.73 -14.94 7.71
N LEU A 201 7.85 -13.86 8.50
CA LEU A 201 7.29 -12.55 8.19
C LEU A 201 7.84 -11.95 6.88
N HIS A 202 9.14 -12.06 6.60
CA HIS A 202 9.72 -11.49 5.38
C HIS A 202 9.17 -12.20 4.14
N SER A 203 9.03 -13.52 4.18
CA SER A 203 8.39 -14.29 3.10
C SER A 203 6.94 -13.84 2.86
N ALA A 204 6.16 -13.66 3.94
CA ALA A 204 4.78 -13.22 3.84
C ALA A 204 4.66 -11.78 3.29
N VAL A 205 5.49 -10.85 3.75
CA VAL A 205 5.54 -9.46 3.23
C VAL A 205 6.03 -9.44 1.78
N THR A 206 7.05 -10.24 1.43
CA THR A 206 7.55 -10.37 0.05
C THR A 206 6.43 -10.82 -0.90
N ALA A 207 5.64 -11.82 -0.50
CA ALA A 207 4.50 -12.28 -1.28
C ALA A 207 3.40 -11.21 -1.39
N ALA A 208 3.14 -10.47 -0.31
CA ALA A 208 2.18 -9.37 -0.30
C ALA A 208 2.57 -8.24 -1.26
N VAL A 209 3.86 -7.86 -1.32
CA VAL A 209 4.39 -6.91 -2.30
C VAL A 209 4.21 -7.44 -3.72
N GLY A 210 4.47 -8.73 -3.94
CA GLY A 210 4.23 -9.39 -5.23
C GLY A 210 2.76 -9.33 -5.67
N ALA A 211 1.82 -9.53 -4.74
CA ALA A 211 0.39 -9.41 -4.99
C ALA A 211 -0.03 -7.95 -5.24
N LEU A 212 0.52 -6.99 -4.48
CA LEU A 212 0.25 -5.55 -4.65
C LEU A 212 0.76 -5.02 -5.98
N LYS A 213 1.88 -5.54 -6.49
CA LYS A 213 2.42 -5.16 -7.81
C LYS A 213 1.42 -5.41 -8.96
N GLY A 214 0.50 -6.37 -8.82
CA GLY A 214 -0.47 -6.67 -9.87
C GLY A 214 -1.35 -5.46 -10.20
N PRO A 215 -1.59 -5.12 -11.49
CA PRO A 215 -2.33 -3.92 -11.91
C PRO A 215 -3.83 -3.94 -11.58
N LEU A 216 -4.33 -5.06 -11.03
CA LEU A 216 -5.69 -5.17 -10.50
C LEU A 216 -5.76 -4.90 -9.00
N HIS A 217 -4.63 -4.59 -8.35
CA HIS A 217 -4.51 -4.29 -6.93
C HIS A 217 -3.77 -2.97 -6.70
N GLY A 218 -2.49 -2.88 -7.05
CA GLY A 218 -1.70 -1.63 -6.99
C GLY A 218 -1.63 -0.91 -8.34
N GLY A 219 -0.93 0.23 -8.38
CA GLY A 219 -0.71 1.04 -9.59
C GLY A 219 -1.85 2.01 -9.95
N ALA A 220 -3.03 1.86 -9.33
CA ALA A 220 -4.17 2.74 -9.63
C ALA A 220 -3.88 4.22 -9.30
N ASN A 221 -3.09 4.49 -8.26
CA ASN A 221 -2.66 5.84 -7.90
C ASN A 221 -1.69 6.46 -8.93
N GLU A 222 -0.82 5.67 -9.56
CA GLU A 222 0.03 6.11 -10.67
C GLU A 222 -0.83 6.46 -11.90
N ASP A 223 -1.75 5.55 -12.26
CA ASP A 223 -2.67 5.72 -13.39
C ASP A 223 -3.62 6.92 -13.23
N VAL A 224 -3.88 7.39 -12.00
CA VAL A 224 -4.68 8.60 -11.76
C VAL A 224 -4.01 9.84 -12.35
N LEU A 225 -2.67 9.93 -12.30
CA LEU A 225 -1.98 11.08 -12.91
C LEU A 225 -2.21 11.13 -14.42
N ASP A 226 -2.21 9.98 -15.10
CA ASP A 226 -2.53 9.93 -16.53
C ASP A 226 -3.96 10.41 -16.83
N VAL A 227 -4.90 10.14 -15.92
CA VAL A 227 -6.28 10.64 -16.04
C VAL A 227 -6.33 12.15 -15.89
N LEU A 228 -5.66 12.69 -14.86
CA LEU A 228 -5.62 14.13 -14.58
C LEU A 228 -4.90 14.91 -15.68
N LEU A 229 -3.75 14.41 -16.15
CA LEU A 229 -2.92 15.06 -17.16
C LEU A 229 -3.49 14.96 -18.58
N ALA A 230 -4.44 14.06 -18.83
CA ALA A 230 -5.12 13.95 -20.11
C ALA A 230 -6.21 15.03 -20.33
N VAL A 231 -6.48 15.88 -19.32
CA VAL A 231 -7.49 16.94 -19.37
C VAL A 231 -6.83 18.29 -19.16
N ASP A 232 -6.79 19.12 -20.19
CA ASP A 232 -6.12 20.43 -20.12
C ASP A 232 -6.92 21.46 -19.31
N SER A 233 -8.24 21.38 -19.27
CA SER A 233 -9.07 22.36 -18.55
C SER A 233 -10.35 21.74 -18.02
N PRO A 234 -10.94 22.31 -16.95
CA PRO A 234 -12.20 21.81 -16.38
C PRO A 234 -13.32 21.63 -17.43
N SER A 235 -13.39 22.54 -18.41
CA SER A 235 -14.36 22.50 -19.51
C SER A 235 -14.24 21.30 -20.45
N GLN A 236 -13.09 20.62 -20.49
CA GLN A 236 -12.87 19.43 -21.31
C GLN A 236 -13.23 18.11 -20.61
N ALA A 237 -13.41 18.13 -19.28
CA ALA A 237 -13.61 16.95 -18.46
C ALA A 237 -14.82 16.11 -18.89
N ASP A 238 -15.98 16.75 -19.16
CA ASP A 238 -17.19 16.04 -19.61
C ASP A 238 -16.95 15.25 -20.90
N LYS A 239 -16.36 15.90 -21.91
CA LYS A 239 -16.06 15.27 -23.20
C LYS A 239 -15.07 14.11 -23.03
N PHE A 240 -14.04 14.29 -22.21
CA PHE A 240 -13.03 13.27 -21.93
C PHE A 240 -13.66 12.03 -21.27
N VAL A 241 -14.44 12.23 -20.20
CA VAL A 241 -15.13 11.15 -19.48
C VAL A 241 -16.12 10.44 -20.41
N ARG A 242 -16.96 11.18 -21.12
CA ARG A 242 -17.94 10.62 -22.07
C ARG A 242 -17.26 9.72 -23.12
N ASN A 243 -16.12 10.16 -23.65
CA ASN A 243 -15.35 9.37 -24.62
C ASN A 243 -14.76 8.09 -24.01
N ALA A 244 -14.22 8.17 -22.79
CA ALA A 244 -13.70 6.99 -22.08
C ALA A 244 -14.82 5.97 -21.82
N VAL A 245 -15.98 6.44 -21.36
CA VAL A 245 -17.17 5.62 -21.12
C VAL A 245 -17.66 4.95 -22.40
N ALA A 246 -17.77 5.68 -23.51
CA ALA A 246 -18.18 5.15 -24.81
C ALA A 246 -17.23 4.04 -25.31
N LYS A 247 -15.92 4.19 -25.03
CA LYS A 247 -14.89 3.19 -25.38
C LYS A 247 -14.74 2.07 -24.35
N LYS A 248 -15.58 2.04 -23.29
CA LYS A 248 -15.46 1.11 -22.16
C LYS A 248 -14.08 1.14 -21.48
N ARG A 249 -13.37 2.26 -21.57
CA ARG A 249 -12.11 2.48 -20.86
C ARG A 249 -12.42 2.73 -19.38
N ARG A 250 -11.73 2.02 -18.49
CA ARG A 250 -11.78 2.31 -17.04
C ARG A 250 -10.92 3.55 -16.77
N LEU A 251 -11.41 4.45 -15.92
CA LEU A 251 -10.63 5.57 -15.41
C LEU A 251 -10.18 5.22 -14.00
N ALA A 252 -8.87 5.27 -13.75
CA ALA A 252 -8.30 5.03 -12.44
C ALA A 252 -8.80 6.07 -11.42
N GLY A 253 -8.80 5.69 -10.14
CA GLY A 253 -9.31 6.52 -9.05
C GLY A 253 -10.83 6.54 -8.89
N PHE A 254 -11.61 5.81 -9.70
CA PHE A 254 -13.07 5.79 -9.61
C PHE A 254 -13.65 4.40 -9.37
N GLY A 255 -14.61 4.34 -8.44
CA GLY A 255 -15.31 3.13 -8.03
C GLY A 255 -14.51 2.32 -7.00
N HIS A 256 -15.25 1.58 -6.17
CA HIS A 256 -14.68 0.73 -5.14
C HIS A 256 -15.50 -0.55 -5.01
N ARG A 257 -14.85 -1.67 -4.68
CA ARG A 257 -15.52 -2.97 -4.55
C ARG A 257 -16.48 -3.02 -3.35
N VAL A 258 -16.09 -2.31 -2.28
CA VAL A 258 -16.83 -2.15 -1.01
C VAL A 258 -17.71 -0.90 -1.02
N TYR A 259 -17.14 0.31 -1.17
CA TYR A 259 -17.87 1.58 -1.23
C TYR A 259 -18.58 1.78 -2.58
N ARG A 260 -19.73 1.12 -2.77
CA ARG A 260 -20.54 1.25 -3.99
C ARG A 260 -21.65 2.28 -3.85
N ASP A 261 -22.30 2.28 -2.70
CA ASP A 261 -23.48 3.06 -2.34
C ASP A 261 -23.15 4.29 -1.48
N ARG A 262 -22.00 4.26 -0.81
CA ARG A 262 -21.46 5.37 0.00
C ARG A 262 -20.09 5.84 -0.50
N PRO A 263 -19.65 7.07 -0.18
CA PRO A 263 -18.29 7.53 -0.46
C PRO A 263 -17.23 6.69 0.25
N ASP A 264 -16.03 6.60 -0.33
CA ASP A 264 -14.84 6.13 0.38
C ASP A 264 -14.42 7.21 1.39
N PRO A 265 -14.47 6.96 2.71
CA PRO A 265 -14.22 7.98 3.72
C PRO A 265 -12.81 8.59 3.61
N ARG A 266 -11.84 7.77 3.22
CA ARG A 266 -10.45 8.22 3.00
C ARG A 266 -10.35 9.19 1.84
N ALA A 267 -11.12 8.93 0.78
CA ALA A 267 -11.14 9.82 -0.37
C ALA A 267 -11.76 11.18 -0.01
N VAL A 268 -12.77 11.20 0.85
CA VAL A 268 -13.41 12.44 1.32
C VAL A 268 -12.38 13.29 2.08
N VAL A 269 -11.76 12.72 3.11
CA VAL A 269 -10.82 13.47 3.97
C VAL A 269 -9.62 13.98 3.17
N LEU A 270 -9.00 13.14 2.34
CA LEU A 270 -7.81 13.54 1.58
C LEU A 270 -8.11 14.58 0.50
N LYS A 271 -9.34 14.65 -0.02
CA LYS A 271 -9.71 15.70 -0.97
C LYS A 271 -9.68 17.08 -0.32
N ASP A 272 -10.14 17.20 0.92
CA ASP A 272 -10.14 18.48 1.62
C ASP A 272 -8.70 18.93 1.89
N ILE A 273 -7.83 18.00 2.29
CA ILE A 273 -6.38 18.26 2.45
C ILE A 273 -5.72 18.69 1.12
N CYS A 274 -6.06 18.05 -0.02
CA CYS A 274 -5.55 18.46 -1.33
C CYS A 274 -5.90 19.93 -1.65
N ARG A 275 -7.12 20.35 -1.36
CA ARG A 275 -7.58 21.74 -1.59
C ARG A 275 -6.85 22.73 -0.70
N GLU A 276 -6.63 22.37 0.57
CA GLU A 276 -5.90 23.22 1.53
C GLU A 276 -4.43 23.42 1.14
N LEU A 277 -3.80 22.38 0.59
CA LEU A 277 -2.39 22.42 0.16
C LEU A 277 -2.19 23.04 -1.22
N ALA A 278 -3.25 23.19 -2.02
CA ALA A 278 -3.21 23.78 -3.35
C ALA A 278 -3.00 25.30 -3.31
N THR A 279 -1.75 25.71 -3.12
CA THR A 279 -1.37 27.11 -2.89
C THR A 279 -0.87 27.83 -4.14
N THR A 280 -0.46 27.10 -5.18
CA THR A 280 -0.06 27.67 -6.48
C THR A 280 -1.21 27.64 -7.50
N ASP A 281 -1.12 28.45 -8.55
CA ASP A 281 -2.12 28.45 -9.64
C ASP A 281 -2.17 27.10 -10.37
N GLU A 282 -1.03 26.43 -10.53
CA GLU A 282 -0.98 25.08 -11.13
C GLU A 282 -1.72 24.06 -10.27
N GLN A 283 -1.48 24.07 -8.95
CA GLN A 283 -2.13 23.15 -8.02
C GLN A 283 -3.64 23.41 -7.94
N ARG A 284 -4.07 24.66 -7.84
CA ARG A 284 -5.49 25.03 -7.86
C ARG A 284 -6.18 24.58 -9.15
N ARG A 285 -5.54 24.80 -10.30
CA ARG A 285 -6.07 24.34 -11.59
C ARG A 285 -6.21 22.82 -11.66
N LEU A 286 -5.26 22.07 -11.08
CA LEU A 286 -5.35 20.62 -11.00
C LEU A 286 -6.56 20.17 -10.14
N GLU A 287 -6.82 20.85 -9.03
CA GLU A 287 -8.00 20.60 -8.20
C GLU A 287 -9.31 20.88 -8.97
N GLU A 288 -9.40 22.00 -9.71
CA GLU A 288 -10.55 22.32 -10.56
C GLU A 288 -10.78 21.27 -11.66
N ILE A 289 -9.71 20.79 -12.29
CA ILE A 289 -9.78 19.71 -13.29
C ILE A 289 -10.30 18.43 -12.64
N ALA A 290 -9.77 18.08 -11.47
CA ALA A 290 -10.18 16.89 -10.75
C ALA A 290 -11.68 16.94 -10.42
N GLU A 291 -12.16 18.05 -9.85
CA GLU A 291 -13.58 18.25 -9.53
C GLU A 291 -14.48 18.15 -10.77
N ALA A 292 -14.05 18.70 -11.91
CA ALA A 292 -14.80 18.60 -13.16
C ALA A 292 -14.85 17.16 -13.70
N ILE A 293 -13.77 16.39 -13.57
CA ILE A 293 -13.73 14.96 -13.93
C ILE A 293 -14.65 14.16 -13.01
N GLU A 294 -14.64 14.45 -11.71
CA GLU A 294 -15.54 13.80 -10.75
C GLU A 294 -17.01 14.04 -11.07
N ALA A 295 -17.39 15.29 -11.33
CA ALA A 295 -18.75 15.66 -11.69
C ALA A 295 -19.21 14.95 -12.97
N ALA A 296 -18.33 14.88 -13.98
CA ALA A 296 -18.59 14.15 -15.22
C ALA A 296 -18.71 12.64 -14.98
N MET A 297 -17.83 12.03 -14.18
CA MET A 297 -17.88 10.61 -13.84
C MET A 297 -19.16 10.23 -13.09
N TRP A 298 -19.60 11.09 -12.17
CA TRP A 298 -20.89 10.92 -11.52
C TRP A 298 -22.04 10.98 -12.53
N SER A 299 -22.08 12.02 -13.36
CA SER A 299 -23.12 12.20 -14.39
C SER A 299 -23.24 11.01 -15.35
N HIS A 300 -22.12 10.50 -15.87
CA HIS A 300 -22.11 9.45 -16.90
C HIS A 300 -22.14 8.01 -16.35
N LYS A 301 -21.64 7.77 -15.13
CA LYS A 301 -21.42 6.42 -14.60
C LYS A 301 -21.89 6.21 -13.17
N GLN A 302 -22.25 7.27 -12.43
CA GLN A 302 -22.57 7.21 -11.00
C GLN A 302 -21.44 6.55 -10.18
N LEU A 303 -20.19 6.77 -10.59
CA LEU A 303 -19.00 6.29 -9.87
C LEU A 303 -18.39 7.44 -9.07
N ARG A 304 -18.06 7.16 -7.81
CA ARG A 304 -17.39 8.09 -6.91
C ARG A 304 -15.88 7.86 -6.92
N PRO A 305 -15.07 8.87 -6.55
CA PRO A 305 -13.65 8.67 -6.28
C PRO A 305 -13.42 7.61 -5.20
N ASN A 306 -12.34 6.87 -5.34
CA ASN A 306 -11.73 6.08 -4.27
C ASN A 306 -10.49 6.80 -3.73
N VAL A 307 -9.85 6.22 -2.71
CA VAL A 307 -8.67 6.81 -2.03
C VAL A 307 -7.50 7.17 -2.96
N ASP A 308 -7.31 6.44 -4.07
CA ASP A 308 -6.18 6.67 -4.98
C ASP A 308 -6.28 8.02 -5.69
N TRP A 309 -7.51 8.52 -5.89
CA TRP A 309 -7.79 9.77 -6.59
C TRP A 309 -7.19 11.01 -5.90
N PRO A 310 -7.49 11.30 -4.62
CA PRO A 310 -6.82 12.39 -3.92
C PRO A 310 -5.36 12.07 -3.61
N ILE A 311 -4.97 10.82 -3.37
CA ILE A 311 -3.57 10.50 -3.04
C ILE A 311 -2.60 10.88 -4.16
N ALA A 312 -2.95 10.61 -5.41
CA ALA A 312 -2.10 10.98 -6.54
C ALA A 312 -1.87 12.50 -6.62
N ARG A 313 -2.90 13.30 -6.30
CA ARG A 313 -2.82 14.77 -6.26
C ARG A 313 -2.00 15.24 -5.08
N LEU A 314 -2.22 14.64 -3.91
CA LEU A 314 -1.46 14.92 -2.70
C LEU A 314 0.03 14.68 -2.89
N TYR A 315 0.42 13.52 -3.40
CA TYR A 315 1.83 13.18 -3.64
C TYR A 315 2.49 14.11 -4.67
N ARG A 316 1.75 14.57 -5.69
CA ARG A 316 2.26 15.60 -6.60
C ARG A 316 2.54 16.92 -5.88
N VAL A 317 1.67 17.35 -4.98
CA VAL A 317 1.88 18.56 -4.17
C VAL A 317 3.09 18.41 -3.24
N LEU A 318 3.29 17.22 -2.68
CA LEU A 318 4.45 16.88 -1.85
C LEU A 318 5.76 16.74 -2.64
N GLY A 319 5.73 16.84 -3.98
CA GLY A 319 6.92 16.73 -4.82
C GLY A 319 7.47 15.30 -4.95
N ILE A 320 6.60 14.30 -4.78
CA ILE A 320 6.96 12.88 -4.88
C ILE A 320 6.80 12.44 -6.34
N ASP A 321 7.81 11.74 -6.87
CA ASP A 321 7.78 11.20 -8.22
C ASP A 321 6.74 10.07 -8.36
N ALA A 322 6.01 10.06 -9.48
CA ALA A 322 4.88 9.16 -9.74
C ALA A 322 5.22 7.67 -9.52
N GLU A 323 6.39 7.22 -9.95
CA GLU A 323 6.82 5.82 -9.80
C GLU A 323 6.96 5.34 -8.35
N LEU A 324 6.91 6.27 -7.38
CA LEU A 324 6.98 5.99 -5.95
C LEU A 324 5.60 5.87 -5.30
N PHE A 325 4.51 6.10 -6.03
CA PHE A 325 3.17 6.10 -5.44
C PHE A 325 2.76 4.69 -4.98
N THR A 326 2.99 3.65 -5.78
CA THR A 326 2.75 2.26 -5.31
C THR A 326 3.75 1.83 -4.23
N PRO A 327 5.05 2.15 -4.32
CA PRO A 327 5.98 1.93 -3.21
C PRO A 327 5.55 2.58 -1.87
N LEU A 328 4.98 3.79 -1.89
CA LEU A 328 4.45 4.43 -0.68
C LEU A 328 3.24 3.70 -0.09
N PHE A 329 2.42 3.06 -0.94
CA PHE A 329 1.40 2.13 -0.45
C PHE A 329 2.05 1.00 0.37
N VAL A 330 3.20 0.48 -0.07
CA VAL A 330 3.94 -0.56 0.69
C VAL A 330 4.40 -0.02 2.04
N VAL A 331 4.97 1.18 2.10
CA VAL A 331 5.39 1.81 3.38
C VAL A 331 4.25 1.81 4.39
N ALA A 332 3.07 2.26 3.98
CA ALA A 332 1.89 2.28 4.81
C ALA A 332 1.38 0.88 5.18
N ARG A 333 1.31 -0.02 4.19
CA ARG A 333 0.64 -1.31 4.34
C ARG A 333 1.47 -2.35 5.07
N VAL A 334 2.78 -2.17 5.23
CA VAL A 334 3.62 -3.09 6.02
C VAL A 334 3.10 -3.23 7.45
N SER A 335 2.56 -2.16 8.06
CA SER A 335 1.95 -2.22 9.39
C SER A 335 0.73 -3.15 9.43
N GLY A 336 -0.22 -2.95 8.52
CA GLY A 336 -1.41 -3.80 8.37
C GLY A 336 -1.06 -5.24 8.01
N TRP A 337 -0.21 -5.48 7.00
CA TRP A 337 0.23 -6.83 6.64
C TRP A 337 0.87 -7.55 7.82
N SER A 338 1.74 -6.88 8.55
CA SER A 338 2.40 -7.46 9.72
C SER A 338 1.37 -7.80 10.81
N ALA A 339 0.45 -6.89 11.13
CA ALA A 339 -0.62 -7.17 12.09
C ALA A 339 -1.43 -8.42 11.71
N HIS A 340 -1.79 -8.56 10.42
CA HIS A 340 -2.51 -9.73 9.90
C HIS A 340 -1.68 -11.00 9.90
N ILE A 341 -0.36 -10.92 9.67
CA ILE A 341 0.55 -12.06 9.76
C ILE A 341 0.64 -12.53 11.21
N LEU A 342 0.85 -11.62 12.17
CA LEU A 342 0.89 -11.96 13.60
C LEU A 342 -0.45 -12.57 14.05
N GLU A 343 -1.58 -11.99 13.63
CA GLU A 343 -2.91 -12.56 13.93
C GLU A 343 -3.08 -13.97 13.34
N GLN A 344 -2.60 -14.21 12.12
CA GLN A 344 -2.62 -15.54 11.51
C GLN A 344 -1.69 -16.53 12.22
N GLN A 345 -0.54 -16.10 12.74
CA GLN A 345 0.40 -16.95 13.47
C GLN A 345 -0.13 -17.35 14.85
N ARG A 346 -0.86 -16.46 15.54
CA ARG A 346 -1.46 -16.69 16.87
C ARG A 346 -2.58 -17.73 16.85
N ASP A 347 -3.45 -17.70 15.85
CA ASP A 347 -4.52 -18.70 15.65
C ASP A 347 -4.39 -19.37 14.28
N ASN A 348 -3.32 -20.14 14.13
CA ASN A 348 -2.93 -20.62 12.81
C ASN A 348 -3.72 -21.83 12.32
N ARG A 349 -4.25 -21.73 11.10
CA ARG A 349 -4.81 -22.83 10.32
C ARG A 349 -4.34 -22.74 8.87
N LEU A 350 -3.79 -23.84 8.35
CA LEU A 350 -3.32 -23.92 6.97
C LEU A 350 -4.44 -23.58 5.97
N ILE A 351 -4.22 -22.56 5.14
CA ILE A 351 -5.15 -22.16 4.08
C ILE A 351 -4.88 -23.03 2.83
N ALA A 352 -5.69 -24.07 2.64
CA ALA A 352 -5.54 -25.04 1.55
C ALA A 352 -6.89 -25.34 0.85
N PRO A 353 -7.36 -24.48 -0.08
CA PRO A 353 -8.62 -24.69 -0.79
C PRO A 353 -8.55 -25.84 -1.81
N ARG A 354 -9.71 -26.38 -2.22
CA ARG A 354 -9.82 -27.38 -3.28
C ARG A 354 -10.23 -26.74 -4.61
N ALA A 355 -9.70 -27.26 -5.71
CA ALA A 355 -10.15 -26.92 -7.06
C ALA A 355 -11.25 -27.88 -7.57
N ASN A 356 -12.13 -27.37 -8.43
CA ASN A 356 -13.01 -28.21 -9.24
C ASN A 356 -12.28 -28.60 -10.54
N TYR A 357 -11.85 -29.85 -10.65
CA TYR A 357 -11.13 -30.35 -11.84
C TYR A 357 -12.07 -30.39 -13.07
N THR A 358 -11.69 -29.70 -14.13
CA THR A 358 -12.42 -29.62 -15.41
C THR A 358 -11.60 -30.16 -16.59
N GLY A 359 -10.52 -30.89 -16.31
CA GLY A 359 -9.70 -31.55 -17.33
C GLY A 359 -10.29 -32.88 -17.82
N PRO A 360 -9.58 -33.60 -18.71
CA PRO A 360 -10.03 -34.88 -19.26
C PRO A 360 -10.27 -35.95 -18.17
N PRO A 361 -11.18 -36.92 -18.40
CA PRO A 361 -11.29 -38.07 -17.52
C PRO A 361 -9.98 -38.89 -17.49
N PRO A 362 -9.83 -39.80 -16.51
CA PRO A 362 -8.70 -40.73 -16.48
C PRO A 362 -8.52 -41.43 -17.83
N ARG A 363 -7.29 -41.43 -18.34
CA ARG A 363 -6.89 -42.02 -19.62
C ARG A 363 -5.60 -42.80 -19.45
N ALA A 364 -5.43 -43.90 -20.18
CA ALA A 364 -4.21 -44.70 -20.13
C ALA A 364 -3.00 -43.87 -20.59
N PHE A 365 -1.87 -44.05 -19.91
CA PHE A 365 -0.61 -43.50 -20.34
C PHE A 365 -0.08 -44.30 -21.53
N VAL A 366 0.28 -43.61 -22.62
CA VAL A 366 0.95 -44.22 -23.78
C VAL A 366 2.43 -43.85 -23.71
N PRO A 367 3.35 -44.83 -23.64
CA PRO A 367 4.80 -44.58 -23.73
C PRO A 367 5.16 -43.78 -24.97
N LEU A 368 6.21 -42.95 -24.90
CA LEU A 368 6.58 -42.07 -26.01
C LEU A 368 6.78 -42.82 -27.34
N CYS A 369 7.35 -44.03 -27.30
CA CYS A 369 7.58 -44.89 -28.47
C CYS A 369 6.30 -45.49 -29.08
N GLU A 370 5.17 -45.40 -28.38
CA GLU A 370 3.85 -45.91 -28.83
C GLU A 370 2.88 -44.77 -29.17
N ARG A 371 3.36 -43.51 -29.15
CA ARG A 371 2.59 -42.34 -29.57
C ARG A 371 2.85 -42.10 -31.06
N GLY A 372 1.86 -42.41 -31.92
CA GLY A 372 1.91 -42.12 -33.36
C GLY A 372 2.16 -43.34 -34.20
#